data_AF-A0A8W8KV88-F1
#
_entry.id   AF-A0A8W8KV88-F1
#
_cell.length_a   1.000
_cell.length_b   1.000
_cell.length_c   1.000
_cell.angle_alpha   90.00
_cell.angle_beta   90.00
_cell.angle_gamma   90.00
#
_symmetry.space_group_name_H-M   'P 1'
#
loop_
_entity.id
_entity.type
_entity.pdbx_description
1 polymer ?
#
loop_
_entity_poly.entity_id
_entity_poly.type
_entity_poly.pdbx_seq_one_letter_code
_entity_poly.pdbx_strand_id
1 'polypeptide(L)'
;MFSILPPSKVLHFFNTPPNISEEQLGEVLENVGAAKPFKVKLFASKSDRSSSGLMQFESKSEALEALVLANHASIPNPAGKSPYVMKLCFSGGPIKE
;
A
#
# COMPACT_ATOMS: atom_id res chain seq x y z
N MET A 1 -12.36 -10.90 8.65
CA MET A 1 -11.87 -10.62 10.01
C MET A 1 -10.75 -9.62 9.87
N PHE A 2 -10.98 -8.36 10.22
CA PHE A 2 -9.93 -7.34 10.21
C PHE A 2 -9.09 -7.54 11.47
N SER A 3 -7.99 -8.26 11.33
CA SER A 3 -7.04 -8.42 12.44
C SER A 3 -6.33 -7.09 12.65
N ILE A 4 -6.58 -6.44 13.79
CA ILE A 4 -5.76 -5.31 14.22
C ILE A 4 -4.41 -5.91 14.61
N LEU A 5 -3.38 -5.57 13.84
CA LEU A 5 -2.02 -6.03 14.09
C LEU A 5 -1.20 -4.93 14.78
N PRO A 6 -0.26 -5.32 15.67
CA PRO A 6 0.66 -4.36 16.27
C PRO A 6 1.55 -3.72 15.20
N PRO A 7 2.15 -2.54 15.46
CA PRO A 7 3.06 -1.89 14.52
C PRO A 7 4.18 -2.81 14.05
N SER A 8 4.35 -2.87 12.73
CA SER A 8 5.33 -3.71 12.05
C SER A 8 6.02 -2.92 10.93
N LYS A 9 7.05 -3.52 10.32
CA LYS A 9 7.74 -2.94 9.16
C LYS A 9 6.99 -3.14 7.84
N VAL A 10 5.84 -3.82 7.86
CA VAL A 10 5.13 -4.22 6.66
C VAL A 10 3.71 -3.68 6.71
N LEU A 11 3.30 -3.00 5.65
CA LEU A 11 1.93 -2.57 5.43
C LEU A 11 1.25 -3.44 4.38
N HIS A 12 -0.01 -3.77 4.60
CA HIS A 12 -0.90 -4.31 3.60
C HIS A 12 -1.68 -3.15 2.97
N PHE A 13 -1.57 -2.98 1.66
CA PHE A 13 -2.37 -2.02 0.91
C PHE A 13 -3.53 -2.69 0.18
N PHE A 14 -4.64 -1.96 0.07
CA PHE A 14 -5.84 -2.39 -0.62
C PHE A 14 -6.42 -1.26 -1.47
N ASN A 15 -7.31 -1.65 -2.39
CA ASN A 15 -8.12 -0.72 -3.18
C ASN A 15 -7.27 0.21 -4.05
N THR A 16 -6.21 -0.33 -4.63
CA THR A 16 -5.35 0.33 -5.62
C THR A 16 -5.78 -0.07 -7.04
N PRO A 17 -5.39 0.68 -8.09
CA PRO A 17 -5.64 0.30 -9.48
C PRO A 17 -5.16 -1.15 -9.78
N PRO A 18 -5.88 -1.92 -10.62
CA PRO A 18 -5.56 -3.32 -10.87
C PRO A 18 -4.15 -3.55 -11.45
N ASN A 19 -3.62 -2.58 -12.20
CA ASN A 19 -2.30 -2.63 -12.84
C ASN A 19 -1.30 -1.68 -12.17
N ILE A 20 -1.43 -1.43 -10.87
CA ILE A 20 -0.48 -0.54 -10.18
C ILE A 20 0.91 -1.18 -10.11
N SER A 21 1.93 -0.41 -10.45
CA SER A 21 3.34 -0.78 -10.36
C SER A 21 3.97 -0.39 -9.02
N GLU A 22 5.15 -0.93 -8.72
CA GLU A 22 5.90 -0.57 -7.51
C GLU A 22 6.33 0.90 -7.56
N GLU A 23 6.71 1.39 -8.73
CA GLU A 23 7.08 2.78 -8.98
C GLU A 23 5.91 3.72 -8.69
N GLN A 24 4.71 3.41 -9.18
CA GLN A 24 3.50 4.20 -8.91
C GLN A 24 3.12 4.21 -7.43
N LEU A 25 3.29 3.09 -6.72
CA LEU A 25 3.10 3.04 -5.27
C LEU A 25 4.12 3.93 -4.54
N GLY A 26 5.38 3.90 -4.98
CA GLY A 26 6.43 4.77 -4.48
C GLY A 26 6.14 6.26 -4.69
N GLU A 27 5.64 6.64 -5.86
CA GLU A 27 5.23 8.01 -6.17
C GLU A 27 4.06 8.47 -5.29
N VAL A 28 3.05 7.62 -5.06
CA VAL A 28 1.92 7.93 -4.18
C VAL A 28 2.39 8.23 -2.76
N LEU A 29 3.36 7.46 -2.25
CA LEU A 29 3.96 7.67 -0.93
C LEU A 29 4.82 8.94 -0.89
N GLU A 30 5.66 9.16 -1.88
CA GLU A 30 6.54 10.33 -1.97
C GLU A 30 5.73 11.64 -2.07
N ASN A 31 4.62 11.64 -2.80
CA ASN A 31 3.73 12.80 -2.95
C ASN A 31 3.11 13.27 -1.62
N VAL A 32 3.01 12.39 -0.61
CA VAL A 32 2.54 12.74 0.74
C VAL A 32 3.69 12.86 1.75
N GLY A 33 4.94 12.83 1.27
CA GLY A 33 6.14 12.94 2.11
C GLY A 33 6.48 11.67 2.90
N ALA A 34 5.91 10.52 2.53
CA ALA A 34 6.23 9.24 3.15
C ALA A 34 7.46 8.58 2.50
N ALA A 35 8.15 7.72 3.27
CA ALA A 35 9.25 6.93 2.76
C ALA A 35 8.79 5.96 1.64
N LYS A 36 9.68 5.65 0.71
CA LYS A 36 9.45 4.60 -0.30
C LYS A 36 9.69 3.22 0.32
N PRO A 37 8.85 2.22 0.00
CA PRO A 37 9.09 0.85 0.46
C PRO A 37 10.27 0.27 -0.31
N PHE A 38 11.13 -0.50 0.36
CA PHE A 38 12.25 -1.16 -0.30
C PHE A 38 11.86 -2.48 -0.98
N LYS A 39 10.69 -3.03 -0.62
CA LYS A 39 10.15 -4.25 -1.21
C LYS A 39 8.64 -4.19 -1.29
N VAL A 40 8.09 -4.51 -2.45
CA VAL A 40 6.65 -4.62 -2.69
C VAL A 40 6.32 -6.04 -3.13
N LYS A 41 5.15 -6.52 -2.75
CA LYS A 41 4.60 -7.80 -3.22
C LYS A 41 3.14 -7.62 -3.58
N LEU A 42 2.87 -7.58 -4.88
CA LEU A 42 1.50 -7.57 -5.40
C LEU A 42 0.86 -8.94 -5.16
N PHE A 43 -0.38 -8.96 -4.68
CA PHE A 43 -1.18 -10.18 -4.62
C PHE A 43 -1.90 -10.40 -5.95
N ALA A 44 -2.01 -11.66 -6.37
CA ALA A 44 -2.82 -12.03 -7.51
C ALA A 44 -4.26 -11.59 -7.26
N SER A 45 -4.75 -10.69 -8.10
CA SER A 45 -6.10 -10.17 -7.91
C SER A 45 -7.13 -11.25 -8.22
N LYS A 46 -8.13 -11.37 -7.35
CA LYS A 46 -9.31 -12.21 -7.60
C LYS A 46 -10.36 -11.49 -8.45
N SER A 47 -10.14 -10.21 -8.77
CA SER A 47 -11.09 -9.31 -9.44
C SER A 47 -10.38 -8.20 -10.18
N ASP A 48 -10.81 -7.88 -11.40
CA ASP A 48 -10.19 -6.80 -12.18
C ASP A 48 -10.54 -5.39 -11.66
N ARG A 49 -11.28 -5.28 -10.55
CA ARG A 49 -11.71 -3.98 -10.00
C ARG A 49 -10.62 -3.24 -9.24
N SER A 50 -9.78 -3.95 -8.49
CA SER A 50 -8.74 -3.35 -7.65
C SER A 50 -7.67 -4.38 -7.28
N SER A 51 -6.46 -3.92 -7.00
CA SER A 51 -5.36 -4.74 -6.48
C SER A 51 -5.14 -4.52 -4.98
N SER A 52 -4.31 -5.40 -4.41
CA SER A 52 -3.84 -5.37 -3.02
C SER A 52 -2.47 -6.02 -2.93
N GLY A 53 -1.73 -5.78 -1.86
CA GLY A 53 -0.41 -6.39 -1.67
C GLY A 53 0.28 -5.93 -0.40
N LEU A 54 1.57 -6.22 -0.30
CA LEU A 54 2.42 -5.84 0.83
C LEU A 54 3.48 -4.83 0.42
N MET A 55 3.79 -3.91 1.31
CA MET A 55 4.91 -2.97 1.23
C MET A 55 5.77 -3.11 2.48
N GLN A 56 7.08 -3.25 2.31
CA GLN A 56 8.02 -3.37 3.42
C GLN A 56 8.97 -2.18 3.47
N PHE A 57 9.16 -1.66 4.69
CA PHE A 57 9.96 -0.48 5.01
C PHE A 57 11.14 -0.85 5.91
N GLU A 58 12.19 -0.01 5.94
CA GLU A 58 13.41 -0.30 6.69
C GLU A 58 13.14 -0.36 8.20
N SER A 59 12.25 0.51 8.67
CA SER A 59 11.89 0.62 10.08
C SER A 59 10.38 0.59 10.33
N LYS A 60 10.02 0.32 11.60
CA LYS A 60 8.61 0.44 12.03
C LYS A 60 8.14 1.90 12.03
N SER A 61 9.06 2.86 12.21
CA SER A 61 8.74 4.30 12.18
C SER A 61 8.31 4.70 10.77
N GLU A 62 9.09 4.32 9.76
CA GLU A 62 8.75 4.59 8.36
C GLU A 62 7.42 3.96 7.96
N ALA A 63 7.17 2.71 8.35
CA ALA A 63 5.88 2.06 8.10
C ALA A 63 4.72 2.77 8.82
N LEU A 64 4.92 3.28 10.03
CA LEU A 64 3.91 4.04 10.76
C LEU A 64 3.67 5.41 10.11
N GLU A 65 4.72 6.12 9.73
CA GLU A 65 4.64 7.41 9.04
C GLU A 65 3.93 7.27 7.69
N ALA A 66 4.31 6.26 6.89
CA ALA A 66 3.63 5.93 5.64
C ALA A 66 2.15 5.59 5.85
N LEU A 67 1.82 4.83 6.90
CA LEU A 67 0.43 4.54 7.27
C LEU A 67 -0.35 5.82 7.61
N VAL A 68 0.23 6.73 8.39
CA VAL A 68 -0.45 7.97 8.81
C VAL A 68 -0.62 8.94 7.64
N LEU A 69 0.39 9.07 6.78
CA LEU A 69 0.41 10.05 5.69
C LEU A 69 -0.34 9.59 4.45
N ALA A 70 -0.25 8.30 4.09
CA ALA A 70 -0.74 7.79 2.82
C ALA A 70 -2.02 6.97 2.92
N ASN A 71 -2.52 6.68 4.13
CA ASN A 71 -3.81 6.01 4.25
C ASN A 71 -4.91 6.93 3.72
N HIS A 72 -5.77 6.37 2.87
CA HIS A 72 -6.78 7.10 2.09
C HIS A 72 -6.22 8.06 1.03
N ALA A 73 -4.95 7.93 0.64
CA ALA A 73 -4.43 8.64 -0.52
C ALA A 73 -5.27 8.33 -1.77
N SER A 74 -5.53 9.38 -2.55
CA SER A 74 -6.33 9.30 -3.76
C SER A 74 -5.43 8.95 -4.94
N ILE A 75 -5.69 7.81 -5.58
CA ILE A 75 -4.96 7.36 -6.77
C ILE A 75 -5.88 7.54 -7.99
N PRO A 76 -5.47 8.29 -9.02
CA PRO A 76 -6.26 8.49 -10.21
C PRO A 76 -6.70 7.18 -10.86
N ASN A 77 -7.94 7.15 -11.38
CA ASN A 77 -8.48 6.02 -12.11
C ASN A 77 -8.70 6.42 -13.57
N PRO A 78 -7.76 6.09 -14.50
CA PRO A 78 -7.92 6.45 -15.90
C PRO A 78 -9.13 5.80 -16.58
N ALA A 79 -9.60 4.66 -16.06
CA ALA A 79 -10.68 3.86 -16.64
C ALA A 79 -12.06 4.15 -16.04
N GLY A 80 -12.15 5.01 -15.01
CA GLY A 80 -13.40 5.23 -14.26
C GLY A 80 -13.60 6.68 -13.82
N LYS A 81 -14.80 6.98 -13.32
CA LYS A 81 -15.19 8.34 -12.90
C LYS A 81 -14.66 8.75 -11.52
N SER A 82 -14.31 7.78 -10.67
CA SER A 82 -13.91 8.02 -9.29
C SER A 82 -12.50 7.49 -9.03
N PRO A 83 -11.67 8.21 -8.26
CA PRO A 83 -10.34 7.74 -7.90
C PRO A 83 -10.41 6.54 -6.96
N TYR A 84 -9.34 5.77 -6.95
CA TYR A 84 -9.09 4.75 -5.95
C TYR A 84 -8.69 5.41 -4.64
N VAL A 85 -9.27 4.95 -3.54
CA VAL A 85 -8.91 5.41 -2.18
C VAL A 85 -8.11 4.29 -1.53
N MET A 86 -6.79 4.44 -1.50
CA MET A 86 -5.90 3.42 -0.95
C MET A 86 -6.19 3.20 0.53
N LYS A 87 -6.19 1.95 0.99
CA LYS A 87 -6.30 1.63 2.42
C LYS A 87 -5.06 0.91 2.87
N LEU A 88 -4.54 1.28 4.03
CA LEU A 88 -3.34 0.70 4.61
C LEU A 88 -3.66 0.10 5.99
N CYS A 89 -3.06 -1.04 6.30
CA CYS A 89 -3.00 -1.56 7.67
C CYS A 89 -1.67 -2.29 7.91
N PHE A 90 -1.29 -2.49 9.17
CA PHE A 90 -0.13 -3.32 9.48
C PHE A 90 -0.34 -4.77 9.04
N SER A 91 0.75 -5.39 8.61
CA SER A 91 0.83 -6.82 8.27
C SER A 91 1.85 -7.52 9.15
N GLY A 92 1.71 -8.84 9.29
CA GLY A 92 2.62 -9.66 10.10
C GLY A 92 3.79 -10.20 9.28
N GLY A 93 4.99 -10.20 9.88
CA GLY A 93 6.20 -10.82 9.32
C GLY A 93 6.79 -10.11 8.10
N PRO A 94 8.08 -10.34 7.79
CA PRO A 94 8.72 -9.79 6.59
C PRO A 94 8.15 -10.44 5.32
N ILE A 95 8.23 -9.72 4.19
CA ILE A 95 7.83 -10.24 2.88
C ILE A 95 8.83 -11.33 2.48
N LYS A 96 8.41 -12.58 2.52
CA LYS A 96 9.17 -13.73 2.01
C LYS A 96 9.33 -13.61 0.49
N GLU A 97 10.53 -13.94 0.02
CA GLU A 97 10.86 -14.13 -1.41
C GLU A 97 9.83 -15.04 -2.08
#